data_AF-A0A940TW29-F1
#
_entry.id   AF-A0A940TW29-F1
#
_cell.length_a   1.000
_cell.length_b   1.000
_cell.length_c   1.000
_cell.angle_alpha   90.00
_cell.angle_beta   90.00
_cell.angle_gamma   90.00
#
_symmetry.space_group_name_H-M   'P 1'
#
loop_
_entity.id
_entity.type
_entity.pdbx_description
1 polymer ?
#
loop_
_entity_poly.entity_id
_entity_poly.type
_entity_poly.pdbx_seq_one_letter_code
_entity_poly.pdbx_strand_id
1 'polypeptide(L)' 'MTGLRLVEEGVSSQDFRERFGLTLQDVFPVQIDRLIQIGLIEWSGEGQERLRLTRRGRLLGNQVFVEFI' A
#
# COMPACT_ATOMS: atom_id res chain seq x y z
N MET A 1 -13.92 -9.72 -1.26
CA MET A 1 -13.26 -8.93 -0.19
C MET A 1 -11.86 -9.47 0.03
N THR A 2 -10.92 -9.12 -0.84
CA THR A 2 -9.50 -9.44 -0.65
C THR A 2 -8.85 -8.22 -0.03
N GLY A 3 -8.95 -8.15 1.31
CA GLY A 3 -8.49 -7.02 2.11
C GLY A 3 -6.97 -6.98 2.16
N LEU A 4 -6.37 -6.11 1.38
CA LEU A 4 -5.03 -5.61 1.64
C LEU A 4 -5.06 -5.02 3.06
N ARG A 5 -4.47 -5.69 4.06
CA ARG A 5 -4.39 -5.17 5.44
C ARG A 5 -3.31 -4.09 5.52
N LEU A 6 -3.60 -2.94 4.90
CA LEU A 6 -2.70 -1.78 4.86
C LEU A 6 -2.57 -1.06 6.22
N VAL A 7 -3.39 -1.42 7.22
CA VAL A 7 -3.58 -0.63 8.44
C VAL A 7 -2.60 -0.96 9.57
N GLU A 8 -2.33 -2.24 9.82
CA GLU A 8 -1.45 -2.69 10.93
C GLU A 8 -0.15 -3.34 10.43
N GLU A 9 -0.27 -4.37 9.60
CA GLU A 9 0.90 -5.10 9.10
C GLU A 9 1.50 -4.44 7.85
N GLY A 10 0.70 -3.70 7.06
CA GLY A 10 1.12 -3.24 5.74
C GLY A 10 1.28 -4.42 4.76
N VAL A 11 1.43 -4.11 3.47
CA VAL A 11 1.60 -5.12 2.42
C VAL A 11 3.08 -5.15 2.02
N SER A 12 3.73 -6.29 2.25
CA SER A 12 5.08 -6.56 1.77
C SER A 12 5.06 -6.73 0.25
N SER A 13 5.84 -5.94 -0.47
CA SER A 13 6.06 -6.08 -1.90
C SER A 13 6.67 -7.43 -2.25
N GLN A 14 7.50 -7.99 -1.37
CA GLN A 14 8.09 -9.31 -1.55
C GLN A 14 7.03 -10.41 -1.44
N ASP A 15 6.25 -10.44 -0.35
CA ASP A 15 5.20 -11.44 -0.15
C ASP A 15 4.13 -11.36 -1.24
N PHE A 16 3.81 -10.13 -1.69
CA PHE A 16 2.89 -9.90 -2.79
C PHE A 16 3.46 -10.44 -4.11
N ARG A 17 4.74 -10.20 -4.39
CA ARG A 17 5.44 -10.77 -5.56
C ARG A 17 5.53 -12.29 -5.49
N GLU A 18 5.80 -12.89 -4.34
CA GLU A 18 5.85 -14.34 -4.21
C GLU A 18 4.48 -14.99 -4.44
N ARG A 19 3.39 -14.33 -4.03
CA ARG A 19 2.02 -14.84 -4.21
C ARG A 19 1.44 -14.60 -5.60
N PHE A 20 1.75 -13.46 -6.23
CA PHE A 20 1.10 -13.00 -7.46
C PHE A 20 2.05 -12.84 -8.65
N GLY A 21 3.37 -12.97 -8.44
CA GLY A 21 4.40 -12.78 -9.47
C GLY A 21 4.67 -11.32 -9.85
N LEU A 22 3.95 -10.37 -9.27
CA LEU A 22 3.99 -8.93 -9.57
C LEU A 22 4.17 -8.12 -8.29
N THR A 23 4.69 -6.89 -8.36
CA THR A 23 4.70 -6.00 -7.19
C THR A 23 3.49 -5.08 -7.16
N LEU A 24 3.23 -4.48 -6.00
CA LEU A 24 2.21 -3.43 -5.86
C LEU A 24 2.49 -2.25 -6.79
N GLN A 25 3.76 -1.87 -6.96
CA GLN A 25 4.18 -0.79 -7.85
C GLN A 25 3.92 -1.12 -9.33
N ASP A 26 3.95 -2.41 -9.71
CA ASP A 26 3.66 -2.82 -11.09
C ASP A 26 2.15 -2.77 -11.41
N VAL A 27 1.30 -3.09 -10.42
CA VAL A 27 -0.15 -3.17 -10.60
C VAL A 27 -0.83 -1.82 -10.38
N PHE A 28 -0.36 -1.05 -9.39
CA PHE A 28 -0.96 0.22 -8.97
C PHE A 28 0.06 1.38 -8.91
N PRO A 29 0.88 1.62 -9.94
CA PRO A 29 1.93 2.63 -9.89
C PRO A 29 1.36 4.04 -9.63
N VAL A 30 0.30 4.41 -10.35
CA VAL A 30 -0.29 5.75 -10.30
C VAL A 30 -0.93 6.02 -8.94
N GLN A 31 -1.67 5.04 -8.42
CA GLN A 31 -2.36 5.17 -7.14
C GLN A 31 -1.36 5.26 -6.01
N ILE A 32 -0.31 4.42 -6.02
CA ILE A 32 0.73 4.43 -5.00
C ILE A 32 1.46 5.78 -5.00
N ASP A 33 1.93 6.23 -6.15
CA ASP A 33 2.65 7.51 -6.26
C ASP A 33 1.77 8.68 -5.80
N ARG A 34 0.51 8.71 -6.22
CA ARG A 34 -0.45 9.74 -5.79
C ARG A 34 -0.66 9.72 -4.28
N LEU A 35 -0.94 8.55 -3.71
CA LEU A 35 -1.20 8.38 -2.27
C LEU A 35 0.03 8.68 -1.40
N ILE A 36 1.25 8.40 -1.90
CA ILE A 36 2.51 8.82 -1.28
C ILE A 36 2.63 10.33 -1.34
N GLN A 37 2.38 10.96 -2.50
CA GLN A 37 2.46 12.41 -2.65
C GLN A 37 1.52 13.17 -1.72
N ILE A 38 0.31 12.66 -1.51
CA ILE A 38 -0.66 13.26 -0.56
C ILE A 38 -0.46 12.78 0.89
N GLY A 39 0.57 11.96 1.15
CA GLY A 39 1.00 11.54 2.48
C GLY A 39 0.04 10.57 3.19
N LEU A 40 -0.74 9.79 2.43
CA LEU A 40 -1.67 8.80 2.99
C LEU A 40 -1.05 7.41 3.13
N ILE A 41 -0.10 7.05 2.28
CA ILE A 41 0.67 5.81 2.41
C ILE A 41 2.17 6.11 2.40
N GLU A 42 2.94 5.19 2.92
CA GLU A 42 4.41 5.25 2.92
C GLU A 42 5.00 3.86 2.75
N TRP A 43 6.17 3.81 2.13
CA TRP A 43 7.04 2.64 2.16
C TRP A 43 7.75 2.58 3.51
N SER A 44 7.77 1.40 4.11
CA SER A 44 8.30 1.11 5.44
C SER A 44 9.05 -0.22 5.46
N GLY A 45 9.79 -0.47 6.54
CA GLY A 45 10.71 -1.62 6.63
C GLY A 45 12.10 -1.31 6.08
N GLU A 46 13.07 -2.16 6.40
CA GLU A 46 14.40 -2.09 5.78
C GLU A 46 14.24 -2.27 4.27
N GLY A 47 14.88 -1.40 3.48
CA GLY A 47 14.79 -1.45 2.02
C GLY A 47 13.48 -0.93 1.40
N GLN A 48 12.57 -0.31 2.17
CA GLN A 48 11.31 0.25 1.64
C GLN A 48 10.39 -0.81 1.01
N GLU A 49 10.41 -2.03 1.52
CA GLU A 49 9.72 -3.16 0.90
C GLU A 49 8.25 -3.31 1.31
N ARG A 50 7.77 -2.52 2.28
CA ARG A 50 6.44 -2.69 2.88
C ARG A 50 5.58 -1.44 2.78
N LEU A 51 4.49 -1.52 2.04
CA LEU A 51 3.54 -0.42 1.87
C LEU A 51 2.53 -0.38 3.03
N ARG A 52 2.44 0.74 3.74
CA ARG A 52 1.49 0.90 4.86
C ARG A 52 0.80 2.26 4.85
N LEU A 53 -0.32 2.37 5.56
CA LEU A 53 -0.97 3.66 5.81
C LEU A 53 -0.17 4.49 6.81
N THR A 54 0.03 5.77 6.48
CA THR A 54 0.53 6.75 7.46
C THR A 54 -0.52 6.96 8.56
N ARG A 55 -0.15 7.67 9.64
CA ARG A 55 -1.11 8.06 10.68
C ARG A 55 -2.32 8.82 10.11
N ARG A 56 -2.10 9.67 9.11
CA ARG A 56 -3.15 10.41 8.40
C ARG A 56 -3.93 9.49 7.47
N GLY A 57 -3.24 8.60 6.75
CA GLY A 57 -3.86 7.57 5.93
C GLY A 57 -4.83 6.70 6.69
N ARG A 58 -4.52 6.32 7.93
CA ARG A 58 -5.43 5.51 8.77
C ARG A 58 -6.75 6.22 9.07
N LEU A 59 -6.73 7.55 9.27
CA LEU A 59 -7.95 8.34 9.48
C LEU A 59 -8.80 8.43 8.19
N LEU A 60 -8.16 8.33 7.03
CA LEU A 60 -8.79 8.38 5.70
C LEU A 60 -8.80 7.01 5.02
N GLY A 61 -8.68 5.92 5.78
CA GLY A 61 -8.43 4.58 5.24
C GLY A 61 -9.46 4.17 4.20
N ASN A 62 -10.73 4.50 4.41
CA ASN A 62 -11.82 4.25 3.47
C ASN A 62 -11.58 4.87 2.08
N GLN A 63 -11.02 6.08 2.02
CA GLN A 63 -10.69 6.73 0.75
C GLN A 63 -9.49 6.07 0.07
N VAL A 64 -8.51 5.62 0.85
CA VAL A 64 -7.35 4.89 0.31
C VAL A 64 -7.78 3.55 -0.28
N PHE A 65 -8.66 2.81 0.41
CA PHE A 65 -9.14 1.51 -0.08
C PHE A 65 -9.90 1.59 -1.40
N VAL A 66 -10.69 2.66 -1.62
CA VAL A 66 -11.45 2.84 -2.87
C VAL A 66 -10.54 3.00 -4.09
N GLU A 67 -9.35 3.58 -3.94
CA GLU A 67 -8.40 3.72 -5.05
C GLU A 67 -7.79 2.37 -5.49
N PHE A 68 -7.96 1.29 -4.70
CA PHE A 68 -7.47 -0.06 -5.00
C PHE A 68 -8.60 -1.07 -5.35
N ILE A 69 -9.83 -0.61 -5.63
CA ILE A 69 -10.97 -1.44 -6.06
C ILE A 69 -11.04 -1.55 -7.59
#